data_AF-A0A2V8CUQ8-F1
#
_entry.id   AF-A0A2V8CUQ8-F1
#
_cell.length_a   1.000
_cell.length_b   1.000
_cell.length_c   1.000
_cell.angle_alpha   90.00
_cell.angle_beta   90.00
_cell.angle_gamma   90.00
#
_symmetry.space_group_name_H-M   'P 1'
#
loop_
_entity.id
_entity.type
_entity.pdbx_description
1 polymer ?
#
loop_
_entity_poly.entity_id
_entity_poly.type
_entity_poly.pdbx_seq_one_letter_code
_entity_poly.pdbx_strand_id
1 'polypeptide(L)' 'MKVYDAASIRNVALVGHSTSGKTQLASAILSDSGMVNRFGKVDEGTTVTDYDEEEIAR' A
#
# COMPACT_ATOMS: atom_id res chain seq x y z
N MET A 1 -18.49 11.97 6.17
CA MET A 1 -18.25 10.59 5.68
C MET A 1 -19.00 10.43 4.36
N LYS A 2 -18.32 10.11 3.26
CA LYS A 2 -19.00 9.84 1.98
C LYS A 2 -19.63 8.45 2.07
N VAL A 3 -20.90 8.33 1.69
CA VAL A 3 -21.62 7.05 1.66
C VAL A 3 -21.54 6.52 0.23
N TYR A 4 -21.15 5.26 0.08
CA TYR A 4 -21.03 4.58 -1.21
C TYR A 4 -22.04 3.43 -1.27
N ASP A 5 -22.63 3.22 -2.44
CA ASP A 5 -23.43 2.03 -2.72
C ASP A 5 -22.52 0.83 -2.97
N ALA A 6 -23.08 -0.38 -2.80
CA ALA A 6 -22.29 -1.61 -2.93
C ALA A 6 -21.61 -1.76 -4.30
N ALA A 7 -22.23 -1.25 -5.39
CA ALA A 7 -21.66 -1.34 -6.73
C ALA A 7 -20.42 -0.43 -6.91
N SER A 8 -20.26 0.61 -6.08
CA SER A 8 -19.09 1.49 -6.09
C SER A 8 -17.90 0.96 -5.28
N ILE A 9 -18.06 -0.10 -4.48
CA ILE A 9 -16.98 -0.68 -3.67
C ILE A 9 -16.20 -1.72 -4.49
N ARG A 10 -14.86 -1.60 -4.49
CA ARG A 10 -13.97 -2.54 -5.18
C ARG A 10 -13.09 -3.28 -4.18
N ASN A 11 -13.33 -4.57 -4.04
CA ASN A 11 -12.48 -5.46 -3.24
C ASN A 11 -11.32 -5.95 -4.12
N VAL A 12 -10.08 -5.68 -3.71
CA VAL A 12 -8.87 -6.02 -4.47
C VAL A 12 -7.84 -6.63 -3.52
N ALA A 13 -7.11 -7.64 -4.00
CA ALA A 13 -5.98 -8.24 -3.30
C ALA A 13 -4.74 -8.22 -4.20
N LEU A 14 -3.59 -7.87 -3.63
CA LEU A 14 -2.28 -7.93 -4.31
C LEU A 14 -1.59 -9.24 -3.93
N VAL A 15 -1.41 -10.15 -4.89
CA VAL A 15 -0.85 -11.48 -4.67
C VAL A 15 0.29 -11.73 -5.65
N GLY A 16 1.33 -12.41 -5.19
CA GLY A 16 2.56 -12.64 -5.95
C GLY A 16 3.68 -13.18 -5.07
N HIS A 17 4.71 -13.75 -5.69
CA HIS A 17 5.87 -14.31 -5.01
C HIS A 17 6.61 -13.28 -4.14
N SER A 18 7.46 -13.74 -3.21
CA SER A 18 8.36 -12.84 -2.49
C SER A 18 9.17 -11.98 -3.48
N THR A 19 9.41 -10.71 -3.13
CA THR A 19 10.13 -9.73 -3.95
C THR A 19 9.44 -9.34 -5.27
N SER A 20 8.19 -9.76 -5.53
CA SER A 20 7.44 -9.36 -6.73
C SER A 20 6.91 -7.92 -6.70
N GLY A 21 7.29 -7.10 -5.71
CA GLY A 21 6.91 -5.69 -5.63
C GLY A 21 5.51 -5.39 -5.08
N LYS A 22 4.82 -6.34 -4.44
CA LYS A 22 3.44 -6.15 -3.91
C LYS A 22 3.32 -4.92 -3.01
N THR A 23 4.19 -4.83 -2.00
CA THR A 23 4.21 -3.75 -1.00
C THR A 23 4.54 -2.40 -1.66
N GLN A 24 5.51 -2.40 -2.60
CA GLN A 24 5.87 -1.18 -3.33
C GLN A 24 4.75 -0.69 -4.24
N LEU A 25 4.01 -1.60 -4.87
CA LEU A 25 2.84 -1.27 -5.69
C LEU A 25 1.72 -0.65 -4.84
N ALA A 26 1.44 -1.20 -3.66
CA ALA A 26 0.47 -0.62 -2.73
C ALA A 26 0.86 0.82 -2.34
N SER A 27 2.13 1.05 -2.02
CA SER A 27 2.63 2.40 -1.71
C SER A 27 2.49 3.37 -2.88
N ALA A 28 2.76 2.91 -4.12
CA ALA A 28 2.58 3.72 -5.32
C ALA A 28 1.12 4.10 -5.57
N ILE A 29 0.17 3.17 -5.42
CA ILE A 29 -1.28 3.45 -5.58
C ILE A 29 -1.75 4.51 -4.57
N LEU A 30 -1.30 4.41 -3.32
CA LEU A 30 -1.65 5.39 -2.28
C LEU A 30 -1.08 6.78 -2.57
N SER A 31 0.16 6.85 -3.08
CA SER A 31 0.79 8.11 -3.45
C SER A 31 0.13 8.74 -4.67
N ASP A 32 -0.17 7.96 -5.70
CA ASP A 32 -0.80 8.44 -6.94
C ASP A 32 -2.24 8.91 -6.70
N SER A 33 -2.99 8.23 -5.83
CA SER A 33 -4.34 8.64 -5.42
C SER A 33 -4.37 9.85 -4.46
N GLY A 34 -3.20 10.37 -4.06
CA GLY A 34 -3.10 11.49 -3.13
C GLY A 34 -3.56 11.17 -1.71
N MET A 35 -3.64 9.89 -1.34
CA MET A 35 -4.02 9.45 0.01
C MET A 35 -2.88 9.61 1.02
N VAL A 36 -1.65 9.75 0.54
CA VAL A 36 -0.46 9.96 1.36
C VAL A 36 0.35 11.14 0.82
N ASN A 37 1.06 11.84 1.71
CA ASN A 37 1.86 13.01 1.35
C ASN A 37 3.29 12.66 0.90
N ARG A 38 3.71 11.40 1.08
CA ARG A 38 5.05 10.92 0.74
C ARG A 38 4.95 9.57 0.04
N PHE A 39 5.74 9.40 -1.01
CA PHE A 39 5.97 8.10 -1.63
C PHE A 39 6.91 7.27 -0.75
N GLY A 40 6.38 6.20 -0.16
CA GLY A 40 7.12 5.27 0.70
C GLY A 40 7.88 4.23 -0.12
N LYS A 41 9.01 3.77 0.41
CA LYS A 41 9.81 2.70 -0.19
C LYS A 41 10.01 1.55 0.75
N VAL A 42 9.91 0.34 0.20
CA VAL A 42 10.13 -0.92 0.94
C VAL A 42 11.57 -1.02 1.45
N ASP A 43 12.53 -0.58 0.64
CA ASP A 43 13.96 -0.60 1.03
C ASP A 43 14.30 0.41 2.12
N GLU A 44 13.39 1.35 2.43
CA GLU A 44 13.56 2.35 3.49
C GLU A 44 12.68 2.03 4.72
N GLY A 45 11.90 0.94 4.71
CA GLY A 45 10.94 0.60 5.79
C GLY A 45 9.90 1.68 6.05
N THR A 46 9.54 2.45 5.01
CA THR A 46 8.67 3.65 5.12
C THR A 46 7.33 3.50 4.40
N THR A 47 6.96 2.29 3.99
CA THR A 47 5.66 2.08 3.35
C THR A 47 4.54 2.15 4.38
N VAL A 48 3.35 2.57 3.95
CA VAL A 48 2.17 2.66 4.84
C VAL A 48 1.73 1.30 5.38
N THR A 49 2.15 0.23 4.72
CA THR A 49 1.82 -1.14 5.07
C THR A 49 2.89 -1.82 5.92
N ASP A 50 4.00 -1.16 6.24
CA ASP A 50 5.03 -1.72 7.13
C ASP A 50 4.51 -1.62 8.57
N TYR A 51 3.98 -2.72 9.09
CA TYR A 51 3.40 -2.78 10.43
C TYR A 51 4.23 -3.64 11.38
N ASP A 52 4.93 -4.64 10.84
CA ASP A 52 5.78 -5.52 11.63
C ASP A 52 7.17 -4.88 11.82
N GLU A 53 7.80 -5.14 12.97
CA GLU A 53 9.14 -4.59 13.29
C GLU A 53 10.18 -4.96 12.24
N GLU A 54 10.09 -6.17 11.68
CA GLU A 54 10.97 -6.64 10.60
C GLU A 54 10.79 -5.87 9.29
N GLU A 55 9.60 -5.35 9.01
CA GLU A 55 9.33 -4.55 7.81
C GLU A 55 9.88 -3.13 7.97
N ILE A 56 9.77 -2.57 9.17
CA ILE A 56 10.25 -1.23 9.52
C ILE A 56 11.78 -1.20 9.62
N ALA A 57 12.41 -2.27 10.12
CA ALA A 57 13.84 -2.35 10.39
C ALA A 57 14.72 -2.71 9.18
N ARG A 58 14.17 -2.69 7.96
CA ARG A 58 14.87 -3.07 6.72
C ARG A 58 16.10 -2.21 6.39
#